data_AF-D0LHG1-F1
#
_entry.id   AF-D0LHG1-F1
#
_cell.length_a   1.000
_cell.length_b   1.000
_cell.length_c   1.000
_cell.angle_alpha   90.00
_cell.angle_beta   90.00
_cell.angle_gamma   90.00
#
_symmetry.space_group_name_H-M   'P 1'
#
loop_
_entity.id
_entity.type
_entity.pdbx_description
1 polymer ?
#
loop_
_entity_poly.entity_id
_entity_poly.type
_entity_poly.pdbx_seq_one_letter_code
_entity_poly.pdbx_strand_id
1 'polypeptide(L)'
;MRPQLSCVVSTLAVAALLGAAPLMTGCKGPGPKQIGEATLAQASGVEAVPAEAEDAPVVELMPEREATIPEGSVVKLAIDRNTPWGQVIASLDVMAERQQTPVLLVAERRRVRALPAIETLAVDDEDEVKSFLAAALEVIAYTDGKVCVRHPEVLEAKCVQTPSKKYIDGAFTRQLVREATKGYGLRAAAIDLPAGLHWADAVRVIDGVRTCCGEDIAIRPVYVPPEALPERVQVPAE
;
A
#
# COMPACT_ATOMS: atom_id res chain seq x y z
N MET A 1 8.56 1.14 25.49
CA MET A 1 10.01 1.39 25.67
C MET A 1 10.50 2.25 24.51
N ARG A 2 10.91 3.50 24.76
CA ARG A 2 11.45 4.43 23.74
C ARG A 2 12.98 4.39 23.81
N PRO A 3 13.73 4.31 22.70
CA PRO A 3 15.16 4.53 22.74
C PRO A 3 15.41 6.03 22.93
N GLN A 4 16.06 6.38 24.03
CA GLN A 4 16.62 7.71 24.27
C GLN A 4 17.86 7.86 23.38
N LEU A 5 17.84 8.83 22.47
CA LEU A 5 19.03 9.30 21.77
C LEU A 5 19.64 10.40 22.63
N SER A 6 20.69 10.06 23.39
CA SER A 6 21.51 11.03 24.12
C SER A 6 22.48 11.71 23.17
N CYS A 7 22.24 12.98 22.87
CA CYS A 7 23.27 13.89 22.38
C CYS A 7 23.93 14.55 23.60
N VAL A 8 25.15 14.11 23.95
CA VAL A 8 25.97 14.78 24.97
C VAL A 8 26.60 16.00 24.32
N VAL A 9 26.17 17.19 24.75
CA VAL A 9 26.83 18.47 24.42
C VAL A 9 27.88 18.72 25.49
N SER A 10 29.15 18.54 25.15
CA SER A 10 30.27 19.00 25.98
C SER A 10 30.79 20.32 25.44
N THR A 11 30.70 21.36 26.26
CA THR A 11 31.25 22.69 26.03
C THR A 11 32.54 22.82 26.84
N LEU A 12 33.69 23.12 26.20
CA LEU A 12 34.75 23.97 26.76
C LEU A 12 35.88 24.30 25.74
N ALA A 13 36.01 25.60 25.48
CA ALA A 13 37.22 26.42 25.28
C ALA A 13 38.25 26.16 24.14
N VAL A 14 38.08 26.95 23.07
CA VAL A 14 39.04 27.91 22.43
C VAL A 14 40.56 27.59 22.39
N ALA A 15 41.10 27.33 21.18
CA ALA A 15 42.08 28.18 20.44
C ALA A 15 42.80 27.42 19.30
N ALA A 16 43.16 28.17 18.24
CA ALA A 16 44.08 27.88 17.13
C ALA A 16 43.49 27.37 15.79
N LEU A 17 43.74 28.19 14.75
CA LEU A 17 43.38 28.00 13.35
C LEU A 17 44.01 26.74 12.74
N LEU A 18 43.17 25.87 12.20
CA LEU A 18 43.42 25.09 11.00
C LEU A 18 42.07 24.84 10.34
N GLY A 19 41.98 25.12 9.04
CA GLY A 19 40.75 25.01 8.25
C GLY A 19 40.22 23.57 8.24
N ALA A 20 39.41 23.24 9.24
CA ALA A 20 38.57 22.05 9.21
C ALA A 20 37.33 22.42 8.40
N ALA A 21 37.38 22.10 7.10
CA ALA A 21 36.16 22.02 6.30
C ALA A 21 35.17 21.15 7.10
N PRO A 22 33.95 21.63 7.39
CA PRO A 22 32.94 20.77 7.97
C PRO A 22 32.74 19.65 6.95
N LEU A 23 33.23 18.44 7.26
CA LEU A 23 32.79 17.24 6.59
C LEU A 23 31.30 17.20 6.87
N MET A 24 30.54 17.72 5.91
CA MET A 24 29.14 17.45 5.73
C MET A 24 29.06 15.93 5.56
N THR A 25 29.09 15.20 6.67
CA THR A 25 28.51 13.87 6.77
C THR A 25 27.03 14.10 6.56
N GLY A 26 26.66 14.31 5.29
CA GLY A 26 25.30 14.32 4.86
C GLY A 26 24.75 13.01 5.35
N CYS A 27 23.82 13.08 6.29
CA CYS A 27 22.99 11.96 6.66
C CYS A 27 22.28 11.52 5.38
N LYS A 28 22.96 10.71 4.55
CA LYS A 28 22.32 9.97 3.48
C LYS A 28 21.35 9.08 4.22
N GLY A 29 20.10 9.53 4.25
CA GLY A 29 19.00 8.71 4.69
C GLY A 29 19.13 7.35 3.99
N PRO A 30 18.79 6.25 4.67
CA PRO A 30 18.84 4.95 4.01
C PRO A 30 18.05 5.05 2.71
N GLY A 31 18.72 4.77 1.60
CA GLY A 31 18.08 4.74 0.29
C GLY A 31 16.91 3.76 0.28
N PRO A 32 16.03 3.84 -0.73
CA PRO A 32 14.92 2.92 -0.82
C PRO A 32 15.43 1.48 -0.87
N LYS A 33 14.70 0.55 -0.25
CA LYS A 33 15.10 -0.86 -0.22
C LYS A 33 14.86 -1.47 -1.60
N GLN A 34 15.86 -2.16 -2.12
CA GLN A 34 15.84 -2.80 -3.44
C GLN A 34 16.03 -4.31 -3.31
N ILE A 35 15.43 -5.06 -4.23
CA ILE A 35 15.68 -6.48 -4.49
C ILE A 35 15.83 -6.61 -6.00
N GLY A 36 17.01 -7.03 -6.47
CA GLY A 36 17.35 -6.93 -7.89
C GLY A 36 17.22 -5.48 -8.38
N GLU A 37 16.45 -5.27 -9.44
CA GLU A 37 16.13 -3.97 -10.03
C GLU A 37 14.91 -3.30 -9.37
N ALA A 38 14.07 -4.07 -8.68
CA ALA A 38 12.84 -3.58 -8.08
C ALA A 38 13.08 -2.73 -6.84
N THR A 39 12.58 -1.49 -6.87
CA THR A 39 12.56 -0.59 -5.72
C THR A 39 11.25 -0.74 -4.97
N LEU A 40 11.28 -1.34 -3.78
CA LEU A 40 10.07 -1.73 -3.05
C LEU A 40 9.27 -0.53 -2.52
N ALA A 41 7.94 -0.65 -2.56
CA ALA A 41 7.03 0.26 -1.90
C ALA A 41 7.20 0.22 -0.37
N GLN A 42 6.95 1.34 0.32
CA GLN A 42 7.04 1.44 1.78
C GLN A 42 5.68 1.21 2.42
N ALA A 43 5.63 0.40 3.49
CA ALA A 43 4.43 0.15 4.29
C ALA A 43 4.78 0.04 5.78
N SER A 44 3.79 0.22 6.66
CA SER A 44 3.97 0.19 8.12
C SER A 44 3.26 -1.01 8.78
N GLY A 45 2.08 -1.39 8.30
CA GLY A 45 1.28 -2.52 8.75
C GLY A 45 1.71 -3.81 8.06
N VAL A 46 2.95 -4.21 8.30
CA VAL A 46 3.61 -5.32 7.60
C VAL A 46 3.97 -6.48 8.51
N GLU A 47 4.00 -7.67 7.95
CA GLU A 47 4.35 -8.91 8.65
C GLU A 47 5.77 -9.37 8.32
N ALA A 48 6.30 -10.27 9.14
CA ALA A 48 7.52 -10.97 8.76
C ALA A 48 7.25 -11.77 7.48
N VAL A 49 8.27 -11.96 6.65
CA VAL A 49 8.14 -12.91 5.54
C VAL A 49 7.84 -14.29 6.16
N PRO A 50 6.77 -14.98 5.73
CA PRO A 50 6.43 -16.29 6.29
C PRO A 50 7.59 -17.28 6.14
N ALA A 51 7.75 -18.19 7.09
CA ALA A 51 8.89 -19.12 7.10
C ALA A 51 8.86 -20.06 5.89
N GLU A 52 7.67 -20.48 5.46
CA GLU A 52 7.42 -21.26 4.25
C GLU A 52 7.83 -20.54 2.96
N ALA A 53 8.02 -19.22 3.00
CA ALA A 53 8.45 -18.40 1.87
C ALA A 53 9.95 -18.06 1.91
N GLU A 54 10.70 -18.50 2.92
CA GLU A 54 12.12 -18.14 3.09
C GLU A 54 12.94 -18.54 1.86
N ASP A 55 12.77 -19.78 1.39
CA ASP A 55 13.46 -20.33 0.21
C ASP A 55 12.66 -20.22 -1.10
N ALA A 56 11.45 -19.63 -1.06
CA ALA A 56 10.63 -19.46 -2.25
C ALA A 56 11.32 -18.61 -3.33
N PRO A 57 11.06 -18.83 -4.63
CA PRO A 57 11.59 -17.97 -5.69
C PRO A 57 11.10 -16.53 -5.52
N VAL A 58 11.97 -15.58 -5.86
CA VAL A 58 11.61 -14.16 -5.95
C VAL A 58 11.40 -13.80 -7.41
N VAL A 59 10.23 -13.28 -7.74
CA VAL A 59 9.90 -12.72 -9.05
C VAL A 59 9.92 -11.20 -8.95
N GLU A 60 10.69 -10.57 -9.83
CA GLU A 60 10.72 -9.12 -9.95
C GLU A 60 9.63 -8.65 -10.93
N LEU A 61 8.70 -7.83 -10.43
CA LEU A 61 7.66 -7.20 -11.25
C LEU A 61 8.05 -5.74 -11.54
N MET A 62 8.51 -5.49 -12.77
CA MET A 62 8.94 -4.17 -13.23
C MET A 62 7.90 -3.54 -14.16
N PRO A 63 7.83 -2.19 -14.23
CA PRO A 63 6.90 -1.52 -15.14
C PRO A 63 7.17 -1.92 -16.59
N GLU A 64 6.10 -2.17 -17.35
CA GLU A 64 6.16 -2.46 -18.80
C GLU A 64 6.98 -3.72 -19.16
N ARG A 65 7.28 -4.57 -18.18
CA ARG A 65 8.02 -5.82 -18.36
C ARG A 65 7.17 -7.00 -17.90
N GLU A 66 6.93 -7.92 -18.82
CA GLU A 66 6.29 -9.18 -18.49
C GLU A 66 7.21 -10.02 -17.59
N ALA A 67 6.64 -10.55 -16.51
CA ALA A 67 7.35 -11.38 -15.55
C ALA A 67 6.99 -12.84 -15.75
N THR A 68 8.00 -13.71 -15.77
CA THR A 68 7.78 -15.15 -15.79
C THR A 68 7.58 -15.64 -14.36
N ILE A 69 6.36 -16.03 -14.02
CA ILE A 69 6.04 -16.63 -12.72
C ILE A 69 6.42 -18.12 -12.76
N PRO A 70 7.38 -18.58 -11.94
CA PRO A 70 7.78 -19.98 -11.90
C PRO A 70 6.68 -20.85 -11.27
N GLU A 71 6.74 -22.15 -11.53
CA GLU A 71 5.91 -23.14 -10.83
C GLU A 71 6.33 -23.24 -9.35
N GLY A 72 5.39 -23.61 -8.47
CA GLY A 72 5.62 -23.75 -7.04
C GLY A 72 4.40 -23.37 -6.20
N SER A 73 4.40 -23.72 -4.92
CA SER A 73 3.28 -23.42 -4.00
C SER A 73 3.31 -21.99 -3.45
N VAL A 74 4.50 -21.41 -3.26
CA VAL A 74 4.70 -20.07 -2.71
C VAL A 74 5.68 -19.31 -3.59
N VAL A 75 5.37 -18.04 -3.91
CA VAL A 75 6.25 -17.17 -4.71
C VAL A 75 6.32 -15.80 -4.05
N LYS A 76 7.53 -15.26 -3.90
CA LYS A 76 7.75 -13.90 -3.41
C LYS A 76 7.72 -12.93 -4.58
N LEU A 77 6.96 -11.84 -4.47
CA LEU A 77 6.89 -10.78 -5.48
C LEU A 77 7.66 -9.55 -5.00
N ALA A 78 8.77 -9.24 -5.66
CA ALA A 78 9.49 -7.98 -5.52
C ALA A 78 8.98 -7.00 -6.58
N ILE A 79 8.04 -6.16 -6.20
CA ILE A 79 7.33 -5.27 -7.14
C ILE A 79 7.94 -3.87 -7.07
N ASP A 80 8.37 -3.34 -8.21
CA ASP A 80 8.84 -1.95 -8.26
C ASP A 80 7.69 -1.00 -7.91
N ARG A 81 8.02 0.05 -7.15
CA ARG A 81 7.09 1.08 -6.70
C ARG A 81 6.31 1.76 -7.82
N ASN A 82 6.83 1.78 -9.05
CA ASN A 82 6.19 2.43 -10.19
C ASN A 82 5.42 1.43 -11.08
N THR A 83 5.43 0.13 -10.77
CA THR A 83 4.67 -0.86 -11.54
C THR A 83 3.17 -0.54 -11.42
N PRO A 84 2.42 -0.45 -12.53
CA PRO A 84 0.97 -0.20 -12.48
C PRO A 84 0.21 -1.31 -11.76
N TRP A 85 -0.82 -0.94 -11.00
CA TRP A 85 -1.65 -1.86 -10.22
C TRP A 85 -2.30 -2.94 -11.08
N GLY A 86 -2.73 -2.60 -12.31
CA GLY A 86 -3.30 -3.57 -13.24
C GLY A 86 -2.33 -4.69 -13.60
N GLN A 87 -1.03 -4.39 -13.71
CA GLN A 87 0.01 -5.41 -13.96
C GLN A 87 0.23 -6.30 -12.72
N VAL A 88 0.13 -5.72 -11.52
CA VAL A 88 0.21 -6.47 -10.26
C VAL A 88 -0.97 -7.44 -10.16
N ILE A 89 -2.21 -6.97 -10.37
CA ILE A 89 -3.40 -7.82 -10.34
C ILE A 89 -3.31 -8.94 -11.36
N ALA A 90 -2.96 -8.65 -12.62
CA ALA A 90 -2.80 -9.70 -13.63
C ALA A 90 -1.78 -10.78 -13.21
N SER A 91 -0.72 -10.40 -12.50
CA SER A 91 0.25 -11.37 -11.96
C SER A 91 -0.35 -12.20 -10.82
N LEU A 92 -1.18 -11.61 -9.96
CA LEU A 92 -1.87 -12.30 -8.88
C LEU A 92 -2.94 -13.26 -9.40
N ASP A 93 -3.65 -12.89 -10.47
CA ASP A 93 -4.66 -13.74 -11.11
C ASP A 93 -4.00 -15.00 -11.71
N VAL A 94 -2.87 -14.86 -12.40
CA VAL A 94 -2.09 -16.00 -12.91
C VAL A 94 -1.64 -16.93 -11.77
N MET A 95 -1.26 -16.36 -10.62
CA MET A 95 -0.90 -17.15 -9.45
C MET A 95 -2.11 -17.87 -8.84
N ALA A 96 -3.27 -17.20 -8.78
CA ALA A 96 -4.51 -17.77 -8.27
C ALA A 96 -4.99 -18.95 -9.13
N GLU A 97 -4.97 -18.81 -10.45
CA GLU A 97 -5.28 -19.90 -11.41
C GLU A 97 -4.37 -21.12 -11.21
N ARG A 98 -3.11 -20.87 -10.81
CA ARG A 98 -2.11 -21.90 -10.50
C ARG A 98 -2.11 -22.35 -9.04
N GLN A 99 -3.06 -21.87 -8.23
CA GLN A 99 -3.17 -22.15 -6.79
C GLN A 99 -1.88 -21.86 -6.00
N GLN A 100 -1.15 -20.81 -6.42
CA GLN A 100 0.08 -20.37 -5.77
C GLN A 100 -0.24 -19.30 -4.73
N THR A 101 0.53 -19.28 -3.65
CA THR A 101 0.42 -18.28 -2.59
C THR A 101 1.41 -17.13 -2.84
N PRO A 102 0.95 -15.91 -3.14
CA PRO A 102 1.82 -14.75 -3.30
C PRO A 102 2.27 -14.18 -1.96
N VAL A 103 3.56 -13.90 -1.84
CA VAL A 103 4.14 -13.10 -0.75
C VAL A 103 4.60 -11.76 -1.31
N LEU A 104 3.82 -10.72 -1.09
CA LEU A 104 4.07 -9.38 -1.59
C LEU A 104 5.17 -8.70 -0.76
N LEU A 105 6.36 -8.53 -1.33
CA LEU A 105 7.48 -7.92 -0.62
C LEU A 105 7.36 -6.40 -0.62
N VAL A 106 7.47 -5.82 0.56
CA VAL A 106 7.49 -4.37 0.79
C VAL A 106 8.65 -3.99 1.70
N ALA A 107 8.96 -2.71 1.73
CA ALA A 107 9.97 -2.16 2.61
C ALA A 107 9.34 -1.59 3.89
N GLU A 108 9.92 -1.92 5.03
CA GLU A 108 9.69 -1.25 6.30
C GLU A 108 11.01 -0.65 6.77
N ARG A 109 11.19 0.65 6.54
CA ARG A 109 12.45 1.34 6.80
C ARG A 109 13.63 0.67 6.07
N ARG A 110 14.38 -0.19 6.77
CA ARG A 110 15.57 -0.91 6.27
C ARG A 110 15.35 -2.41 6.07
N ARG A 111 14.17 -2.92 6.38
CA ARG A 111 13.84 -4.34 6.34
C ARG A 111 12.93 -4.65 5.17
N VAL A 112 13.11 -5.82 4.58
CA VAL A 112 12.10 -6.41 3.68
C VAL A 112 11.09 -7.12 4.57
N ARG A 113 9.82 -6.91 4.28
CA ARG A 113 8.68 -7.45 5.01
C ARG A 113 7.63 -7.90 4.01
N ALA A 114 6.64 -8.66 4.48
CA ALA A 114 5.50 -9.03 3.67
C ALA A 114 4.36 -8.03 3.91
N LEU A 115 3.75 -7.55 2.83
CA LEU A 115 2.41 -6.98 2.92
C LEU A 115 1.47 -8.16 3.17
N PRO A 116 0.66 -8.14 4.24
CA PRO A 116 -0.16 -9.31 4.54
C PRO A 116 -1.23 -9.51 3.45
N ALA A 117 -1.72 -10.74 3.34
CA ALA A 117 -2.57 -11.19 2.25
C ALA A 117 -3.69 -10.18 1.91
N ILE A 118 -3.80 -9.89 0.63
CA ILE A 118 -4.87 -9.10 0.04
C ILE A 118 -5.96 -10.11 -0.32
N GLU A 119 -7.04 -10.17 0.48
CA GLU A 119 -8.20 -10.98 0.11
C GLU A 119 -8.94 -10.31 -1.04
N THR A 120 -8.88 -10.92 -2.22
CA THR A 120 -9.79 -10.62 -3.33
C THR A 120 -11.11 -11.33 -3.06
N LEU A 121 -12.23 -10.60 -3.06
CA LEU A 121 -13.54 -11.22 -2.97
C LEU A 121 -13.82 -11.93 -4.31
N ALA A 122 -13.84 -13.26 -4.30
CA ALA A 122 -14.22 -14.03 -5.49
C ALA A 122 -15.69 -13.72 -5.82
N VAL A 123 -15.95 -13.35 -7.07
CA VAL A 123 -17.26 -12.86 -7.57
C VAL A 123 -18.22 -14.04 -7.84
N ASP A 124 -18.08 -15.15 -7.12
CA ASP A 124 -18.90 -16.34 -7.37
C ASP A 124 -20.32 -16.19 -6.79
N ASP A 125 -20.51 -15.28 -5.82
CA ASP A 125 -21.78 -14.93 -5.21
C ASP A 125 -22.00 -13.41 -5.20
N GLU A 126 -22.82 -12.94 -6.15
CA GLU A 126 -23.18 -11.53 -6.31
C GLU A 126 -23.91 -10.97 -5.07
N ASP A 127 -24.69 -11.78 -4.35
CA ASP A 127 -25.41 -11.38 -3.16
C ASP A 127 -24.46 -11.21 -1.96
N GLU A 128 -23.43 -12.04 -1.84
CA GLU A 128 -22.37 -11.86 -0.84
C GLU A 128 -21.60 -10.56 -1.10
N VAL A 129 -21.23 -10.30 -2.36
CA VAL A 129 -20.54 -9.06 -2.76
C VAL A 129 -21.38 -7.85 -2.40
N LYS A 130 -22.65 -7.85 -2.79
CA LYS A 130 -23.57 -6.74 -2.53
C LYS A 130 -23.78 -6.50 -1.04
N SER A 131 -23.91 -7.58 -0.27
CA SER A 131 -24.07 -7.51 1.19
C SER A 131 -22.83 -6.95 1.87
N PHE A 132 -21.63 -7.35 1.42
CA PHE A 132 -20.38 -6.79 1.92
C PHE A 132 -20.24 -5.31 1.58
N LEU A 133 -20.47 -4.92 0.32
CA LEU A 133 -20.37 -3.53 -0.12
C LEU A 133 -21.37 -2.62 0.60
N ALA A 134 -22.58 -3.10 0.88
CA ALA A 134 -23.57 -2.36 1.67
C ALA A 134 -23.15 -2.14 3.14
N ALA A 135 -22.22 -2.94 3.66
CA ALA A 135 -21.74 -2.87 5.04
C ALA A 135 -20.29 -2.32 5.16
N ALA A 136 -19.67 -1.90 4.06
CA ALA A 136 -18.29 -1.47 4.02
C ALA A 136 -18.14 -0.01 3.59
N LEU A 137 -17.18 0.70 4.18
CA LEU A 137 -16.72 1.99 3.66
C LEU A 137 -16.13 1.79 2.26
N GLU A 138 -16.49 2.63 1.33
CA GLU A 138 -15.86 2.60 0.01
C GLU A 138 -14.68 3.57 -0.01
N VAL A 139 -13.49 3.05 -0.29
CA VAL A 139 -12.23 3.80 -0.37
C VAL A 139 -11.78 3.82 -1.82
N ILE A 140 -11.86 4.97 -2.47
CA ILE A 140 -11.57 5.12 -3.91
C ILE A 140 -10.25 5.87 -4.06
N ALA A 141 -9.30 5.25 -4.74
CA ALA A 141 -8.02 5.86 -5.09
C ALA A 141 -8.04 6.41 -6.52
N TYR A 142 -7.28 7.47 -6.77
CA TYR A 142 -7.13 8.06 -8.09
C TYR A 142 -5.65 8.19 -8.45
N THR A 143 -5.34 8.12 -9.75
CA THR A 143 -3.98 8.23 -10.29
C THR A 143 -3.35 9.61 -10.08
N ASP A 144 -4.15 10.64 -9.79
CA ASP A 144 -3.70 12.00 -9.48
C ASP A 144 -3.34 12.21 -7.99
N GLY A 145 -3.24 11.12 -7.21
CA GLY A 145 -2.89 11.17 -5.79
C GLY A 145 -4.05 11.56 -4.85
N LYS A 146 -5.28 11.56 -5.34
CA LYS A 146 -6.49 11.75 -4.53
C LYS A 146 -6.97 10.41 -3.95
N VAL A 147 -7.49 10.45 -2.72
CA VAL A 147 -8.22 9.35 -2.09
C VAL A 147 -9.53 9.88 -1.54
N CYS A 148 -10.62 9.18 -1.81
CA CYS A 148 -11.95 9.49 -1.31
C CYS A 148 -12.48 8.35 -0.46
N VAL A 149 -13.23 8.67 0.58
CA VAL A 149 -13.95 7.70 1.41
C VAL A 149 -15.42 8.10 1.46
N ARG A 150 -16.32 7.14 1.21
CA ARG A 150 -17.77 7.34 1.35
C ARG A 150 -18.45 6.19 2.08
N HIS A 151 -19.59 6.50 2.68
CA HIS A 151 -20.53 5.51 3.18
C HIS A 151 -21.29 4.89 1.98
N PRO A 152 -21.63 3.59 2.00
CA PRO A 152 -22.30 2.95 0.86
C PRO A 152 -23.68 3.53 0.56
N GLU A 153 -24.35 4.10 1.55
CA GLU A 153 -25.67 4.75 1.38
C GLU A 153 -25.61 6.25 1.04
N VAL A 154 -24.41 6.85 0.98
CA VAL A 154 -24.24 8.30 0.79
C VAL A 154 -23.52 8.57 -0.53
N LEU A 155 -24.04 9.53 -1.31
CA LEU A 155 -23.45 9.91 -2.59
C LEU A 155 -22.19 10.75 -2.42
N GLU A 156 -22.14 11.61 -1.39
CA GLU A 156 -20.97 12.44 -1.13
C GLU A 156 -19.80 11.64 -0.55
N ALA A 157 -18.62 11.82 -1.14
CA ALA A 157 -17.37 11.28 -0.64
C ALA A 157 -16.51 12.37 0.00
N LYS A 158 -15.88 12.06 1.14
CA LYS A 158 -14.84 12.91 1.72
C LYS A 158 -13.52 12.58 1.05
N CYS A 159 -12.90 13.55 0.40
CA CYS A 159 -11.65 13.36 -0.32
C CYS A 159 -10.48 14.10 0.31
N VAL A 160 -9.28 13.52 0.19
CA VAL A 160 -8.00 14.14 0.50
C VAL A 160 -7.07 13.99 -0.69
N GLN A 161 -6.25 15.00 -0.94
CA GLN A 161 -5.22 14.98 -1.99
C GLN A 161 -3.99 15.71 -1.48
N THR A 162 -2.81 15.21 -1.84
CA THR A 162 -1.56 15.89 -1.52
C THR A 162 -1.46 17.21 -2.31
N PRO A 163 -0.84 18.28 -1.76
CA PRO A 163 -0.67 19.53 -2.51
C PRO A 163 0.07 19.37 -3.84
N SER A 164 0.93 18.35 -3.95
CA SER A 164 1.68 18.06 -5.17
C SER A 164 0.89 17.31 -6.24
N LYS A 165 -0.26 16.69 -5.90
CA LYS A 165 -1.09 15.88 -6.80
C LYS A 165 -0.30 14.80 -7.57
N LYS A 166 0.72 14.24 -6.93
CA LYS A 166 1.66 13.28 -7.55
C LYS A 166 1.64 11.90 -6.93
N TYR A 167 1.12 11.78 -5.71
CA TYR A 167 1.12 10.54 -4.95
C TYR A 167 0.05 10.61 -3.87
N ILE A 168 -0.38 9.45 -3.40
CA ILE A 168 -1.30 9.27 -2.28
C ILE A 168 -0.48 9.29 -0.99
N ASP A 169 -0.88 10.08 0.01
CA ASP A 169 -0.26 10.04 1.33
C ASP A 169 -0.96 9.01 2.23
N GLY A 170 -0.25 7.95 2.61
CA GLY A 170 -0.81 6.88 3.44
C GLY A 170 -1.24 7.33 4.84
N ALA A 171 -0.61 8.37 5.41
CA ALA A 171 -1.04 8.94 6.70
C ALA A 171 -2.35 9.72 6.57
N PHE A 172 -2.54 10.45 5.46
CA PHE A 172 -3.82 11.09 5.17
C PHE A 172 -4.91 10.06 4.90
N THR A 173 -4.63 9.01 4.12
CA THR A 173 -5.58 7.89 3.93
C THR A 173 -5.96 7.27 5.28
N ARG A 174 -4.97 6.96 6.12
CA ARG A 174 -5.19 6.40 7.47
C ARG A 174 -6.11 7.26 8.31
N GLN A 175 -5.85 8.57 8.34
CA GLN A 175 -6.67 9.51 9.10
C GLN A 175 -8.10 9.60 8.55
N LEU A 176 -8.23 9.72 7.23
CA LEU A 176 -9.53 9.82 6.55
C LEU A 176 -10.41 8.60 6.84
N VAL A 177 -9.86 7.38 6.69
CA VAL A 177 -10.57 6.13 6.94
C VAL A 177 -10.93 6.00 8.42
N ARG A 178 -10.03 6.38 9.34
CA ARG A 178 -10.31 6.39 10.78
C ARG A 178 -11.48 7.30 11.14
N GLU A 179 -11.51 8.51 10.58
CA GLU A 179 -12.60 9.46 10.81
C GLU A 179 -13.93 8.92 10.26
N ALA A 180 -13.93 8.35 9.06
CA ALA A 180 -15.12 7.74 8.46
C ALA A 180 -15.62 6.54 9.26
N THR A 181 -14.74 5.62 9.66
CA THR A 181 -15.04 4.47 10.53
C THR A 181 -15.72 4.94 11.82
N LYS A 182 -15.14 5.93 12.49
CA LYS A 182 -15.69 6.47 13.73
C LYS A 182 -17.03 7.18 13.52
N GLY A 183 -17.15 7.93 12.43
CA GLY A 183 -18.35 8.71 12.11
C GLY A 183 -19.55 7.84 11.72
N TYR A 184 -19.31 6.80 10.93
CA TYR A 184 -20.36 5.93 10.38
C TYR A 184 -20.55 4.62 11.15
N GLY A 185 -19.61 4.24 12.02
CA GLY A 185 -19.69 2.99 12.79
C GLY A 185 -19.40 1.72 11.97
N LEU A 186 -18.96 1.86 10.72
CA LEU A 186 -18.59 0.74 9.86
C LEU A 186 -17.19 0.24 10.18
N ARG A 187 -17.01 -1.09 10.20
CA ARG A 187 -15.75 -1.79 10.50
C ARG A 187 -15.24 -2.64 9.33
N ALA A 188 -15.73 -2.35 8.13
CA ALA A 188 -15.25 -2.94 6.90
C ALA A 188 -14.93 -1.83 5.90
N ALA A 189 -13.99 -2.10 5.00
CA ALA A 189 -13.65 -1.21 3.90
C ALA A 189 -13.44 -2.00 2.62
N ALA A 190 -14.04 -1.53 1.53
CA ALA A 190 -13.82 -1.97 0.15
C ALA A 190 -12.91 -0.94 -0.54
N ILE A 191 -11.87 -1.40 -1.24
CA ILE A 191 -10.85 -0.51 -1.83
C ILE A 191 -10.90 -0.59 -3.36
N ASP A 192 -11.32 0.50 -3.99
CA ASP A 192 -11.33 0.68 -5.44
C ASP A 192 -10.00 1.33 -5.89
N LEU A 193 -9.20 0.56 -6.63
CA LEU A 193 -7.88 0.96 -7.14
C LEU A 193 -7.88 0.90 -8.67
N PRO A 194 -7.68 2.04 -9.38
CA PRO A 194 -7.65 2.03 -10.83
C PRO A 194 -6.41 1.31 -11.35
N ALA A 195 -6.53 0.60 -12.47
CA ALA A 195 -5.44 -0.21 -13.05
C ALA A 195 -4.15 0.61 -13.32
N GLY A 196 -4.28 1.89 -13.65
CA GLY A 196 -3.14 2.79 -13.88
C GLY A 196 -2.48 3.34 -12.60
N LEU A 197 -2.98 3.02 -11.41
CA LEU A 197 -2.40 3.48 -10.16
C LEU A 197 -1.03 2.83 -9.95
N HIS A 198 0.00 3.60 -9.59
CA HIS A 198 1.29 2.99 -9.26
C HIS A 198 1.20 2.11 -8.01
N TRP A 199 1.96 1.02 -7.99
CA TRP A 199 2.02 0.07 -6.88
C TRP A 199 2.31 0.74 -5.53
N ALA A 200 3.22 1.72 -5.48
CA ALA A 200 3.47 2.43 -4.23
C ALA A 200 2.26 3.20 -3.70
N ASP A 201 1.41 3.74 -4.57
CA ASP A 201 0.19 4.42 -4.14
C ASP A 201 -0.89 3.41 -3.74
N ALA A 202 -1.03 2.29 -4.46
CA ALA A 202 -1.86 1.17 -4.04
C ALA A 202 -1.49 0.67 -2.64
N VAL A 203 -0.19 0.44 -2.39
CA VAL A 203 0.33 0.03 -1.07
C VAL A 203 0.02 1.07 0.00
N ARG A 204 0.15 2.37 -0.29
CA ARG A 204 -0.18 3.42 0.70
C ARG A 204 -1.66 3.45 1.05
N VAL A 205 -2.54 3.18 0.07
CA VAL A 205 -3.98 3.05 0.33
C VAL A 205 -4.25 1.82 1.18
N ILE A 206 -3.78 0.65 0.75
CA ILE A 206 -3.97 -0.62 1.46
C ILE A 206 -3.42 -0.52 2.89
N ASP A 207 -2.17 -0.07 3.05
CA ASP A 207 -1.53 0.13 4.35
C ASP A 207 -2.28 1.15 5.20
N GLY A 208 -2.69 2.28 4.62
CA GLY A 208 -3.42 3.35 5.30
C GLY A 208 -4.76 2.87 5.85
N VAL A 209 -5.54 2.14 5.05
CA VAL A 209 -6.82 1.52 5.45
C VAL A 209 -6.55 0.51 6.56
N ARG A 210 -5.59 -0.41 6.37
CA ARG A 210 -5.24 -1.47 7.35
C ARG A 210 -4.77 -0.98 8.69
N THR A 211 -4.03 0.12 8.69
CA THR A 211 -3.46 0.68 9.92
C THR A 211 -4.32 1.80 10.52
N CYS A 212 -5.51 2.07 9.96
CA CYS A 212 -6.38 3.14 10.44
C CYS A 212 -6.83 2.94 11.88
N CYS A 213 -7.17 1.69 12.23
CA CYS A 213 -8.16 1.47 13.27
C CYS A 213 -7.88 0.28 14.21
N GLY A 214 -6.70 -0.35 14.13
CA GLY A 214 -6.33 -1.46 15.01
C GLY A 214 -6.86 -2.82 14.56
N GLU A 215 -6.97 -3.78 15.49
CA GLU A 215 -7.33 -5.18 15.23
C GLU A 215 -8.83 -5.43 14.96
N ASP A 216 -9.68 -4.41 15.14
CA ASP A 216 -11.15 -4.55 15.14
C ASP A 216 -11.82 -4.37 13.76
N ILE A 217 -11.06 -4.23 12.66
CA ILE A 217 -11.61 -3.96 11.32
C ILE A 217 -11.21 -5.05 10.33
N ALA A 218 -12.21 -5.66 9.70
CA ALA A 218 -12.03 -6.58 8.60
C ALA A 218 -11.85 -5.78 7.31
N ILE A 219 -10.64 -5.79 6.75
CA ILE A 219 -10.32 -5.04 5.52
C ILE A 219 -10.10 -6.06 4.44
N ARG A 220 -11.09 -6.14 3.54
CA ARG A 220 -10.99 -6.89 2.29
C ARG A 220 -10.78 -5.87 1.18
N PRO A 221 -9.57 -5.77 0.62
CA PRO A 221 -9.37 -4.98 -0.58
C PRO A 221 -10.17 -5.62 -1.73
N VAL A 222 -11.44 -5.24 -1.84
CA VAL A 222 -12.28 -5.71 -2.94
C VAL A 222 -11.89 -4.93 -4.18
N TYR A 223 -11.05 -5.53 -5.01
CA TYR A 223 -10.99 -5.13 -6.40
C TYR A 223 -12.33 -5.48 -7.04
N VAL A 224 -13.14 -4.47 -7.32
CA VAL A 224 -14.33 -4.63 -8.14
C VAL A 224 -13.90 -4.36 -9.58
N PRO A 225 -13.95 -5.36 -10.48
CA PRO A 225 -13.70 -5.13 -11.89
C PRO A 225 -14.56 -3.95 -12.37
N PRO A 226 -14.05 -3.07 -13.25
CA PRO A 226 -14.85 -1.98 -13.81
C PRO A 226 -16.21 -2.44 -14.37
N GLU A 227 -16.28 -3.68 -14.86
CA GLU A 227 -17.48 -4.33 -15.43
C GLU A 227 -18.51 -4.75 -14.37
N ALA A 228 -18.08 -4.97 -13.11
CA ALA A 228 -18.92 -5.39 -12.00
C ALA A 228 -19.43 -4.20 -11.17
N LEU A 229 -18.94 -2.99 -11.43
CA LEU A 229 -19.50 -1.79 -10.83
C LEU A 229 -20.86 -1.49 -11.47
N PRO A 230 -21.94 -1.28 -10.69
CA PRO A 230 -23.19 -0.78 -11.25
C PRO A 230 -22.89 0.51 -12.01
N GLU A 231 -23.46 0.70 -13.21
CA GLU A 231 -23.26 1.86 -14.08
C GLU A 231 -23.21 3.14 -13.23
N ARG A 232 -22.00 3.58 -12.87
CA ARG A 232 -21.84 4.79 -12.06
C ARG A 232 -22.30 5.92 -12.96
N VAL A 233 -23.38 6.59 -12.56
CA VAL A 233 -23.77 7.91 -13.11
C VAL A 233 -22.49 8.72 -13.14
N GLN A 234 -21.99 8.98 -14.35
CA GLN A 234 -20.76 9.73 -14.56
C GLN A 234 -20.97 11.08 -13.87
N VAL A 235 -20.36 11.27 -12.70
CA VAL A 235 -20.26 12.60 -12.12
C VAL A 235 -19.35 13.36 -13.08
N PRO A 236 -19.86 14.37 -13.80
CA PRO A 236 -19.04 15.09 -14.76
C PRO A 236 -17.82 15.64 -14.03
N ALA A 237 -16.64 15.40 -14.62
CA ALA A 237 -15.43 16.06 -14.16
C ALA A 237 -15.58 17.55 -14.46
N GLU A 238 -15.85 18.34 -13.42
CA GLU A 238 -15.70 19.80 -13.44
C GLU A 238 -14.23 20.21 -13.29
#